data_AF-X1QLS6-F1
#
_entry.id   AF-X1QLS6-F1
#
_cell.length_a   1.000
_cell.length_b   1.000
_cell.length_c   1.000
_cell.angle_alpha   90.00
_cell.angle_beta   90.00
_cell.angle_gamma   90.00
#
_symmetry.space_group_name_H-M   'P 1'
#
loop_
_entity.id
_entity.type
_entity.pdbx_description
1 polymer ?
#
loop_
_entity_poly.entity_id
_entity_poly.type
_entity_poly.pdbx_seq_one_letter_code
_entity_poly.pdbx_strand_id
1 'polypeptide(L)'
;ITIANLSIDGQMSTYTNTNNRCIIFYKKITKSRIQNTWVYDCKARGIYLYGSSGSENTENSIVKNNIWNPDSICISLYYSNDNVIEGNVINTGDNNNDAIYLSNSDYNTIGDNDITADGTGIEVNTNSNYNTVTGNVIRNYDVVSGHSDDGIQILADYNTISSNVVYHKYNGIRLSSSGSTVSGNVVRDTAGYGIYIIGDANSITGNEFHDCDGETGKGVVYFSGADYNTFVGNVLYYVVNQHG
;
A
#
# COMPACT_ATOMS: atom_id res chain seq x y z
N ILE A 1 19.86 11.48 -10.45
CA ILE A 1 19.35 12.81 -10.04
C ILE A 1 19.02 12.74 -8.55
N THR A 2 19.25 13.80 -7.77
CA THR A 2 18.81 13.86 -6.37
C THR A 2 17.93 15.09 -6.16
N ILE A 3 16.70 14.88 -5.69
CA ILE A 3 15.79 15.94 -5.22
C ILE A 3 15.74 15.81 -3.71
N ALA A 4 16.15 16.84 -2.97
CA ALA A 4 16.27 16.73 -1.52
C ALA A 4 16.06 18.03 -0.76
N ASN A 5 15.50 17.91 0.45
CA ASN A 5 15.36 19.00 1.43
C ASN A 5 14.55 20.18 0.90
N LEU A 6 13.47 19.89 0.16
CA LEU A 6 12.58 20.90 -0.41
C LEU A 6 11.19 20.84 0.23
N SER A 7 10.46 21.93 0.12
CA SER A 7 9.02 22.00 0.32
C SER A 7 8.39 22.29 -1.05
N ILE A 8 7.52 21.41 -1.52
CA ILE A 8 6.91 21.46 -2.85
C ILE A 8 5.40 21.52 -2.69
N ASP A 9 4.85 22.70 -2.98
CA ASP A 9 3.43 23.01 -2.97
C ASP A 9 2.86 22.87 -4.38
N GLY A 10 1.92 21.93 -4.57
CA GLY A 10 1.23 21.73 -5.84
C GLY A 10 0.18 22.80 -6.15
N GLN A 11 -0.19 23.66 -5.19
CA GLN A 11 -1.20 24.71 -5.31
C GLN A 11 -2.50 24.20 -5.93
N MET A 12 -3.01 23.06 -5.43
CA MET A 12 -4.19 22.36 -5.94
C MET A 12 -5.42 23.25 -6.13
N SER A 13 -5.60 24.27 -5.27
CA SER A 13 -6.72 25.23 -5.38
C SER A 13 -6.67 26.07 -6.67
N THR A 14 -5.47 26.28 -7.23
CA THR A 14 -5.23 27.03 -8.46
C THR A 14 -5.09 26.10 -9.66
N TYR A 15 -4.30 25.02 -9.52
CA TYR A 15 -4.02 24.08 -10.61
C TYR A 15 -4.85 22.81 -10.45
N THR A 16 -6.10 22.89 -10.91
CA THR A 16 -7.15 21.89 -10.67
C THR A 16 -7.25 20.77 -11.71
N ASN A 17 -6.30 20.67 -12.64
CA ASN A 17 -6.27 19.59 -13.62
C ASN A 17 -5.34 18.43 -13.20
N THR A 18 -5.53 17.27 -13.83
CA THR A 18 -4.81 16.02 -13.50
C THR A 18 -3.34 15.99 -13.96
N ASN A 19 -2.83 17.07 -14.56
CA ASN A 19 -1.40 17.22 -14.87
C ASN A 19 -0.61 17.89 -13.74
N ASN A 20 -1.28 18.44 -12.73
CA ASN A 20 -0.62 18.92 -11.52
C ASN A 20 -0.09 17.74 -10.71
N ARG A 21 1.19 17.43 -10.94
CA ARG A 21 1.97 16.40 -10.28
C ARG A 21 3.20 17.09 -9.71
N CYS A 22 3.47 16.92 -8.43
CA CYS A 22 4.51 17.71 -7.77
C CYS A 22 5.92 17.25 -8.16
N ILE A 23 6.19 15.95 -8.15
CA ILE A 23 7.44 15.38 -8.68
C ILE A 23 7.11 14.32 -9.73
N ILE A 24 7.75 14.40 -10.90
CA ILE A 24 7.62 13.38 -11.95
C ILE A 24 8.99 12.94 -12.48
N PHE A 25 9.20 11.63 -12.52
CA PHE A 25 10.25 10.99 -13.28
C PHE A 25 9.64 10.40 -14.55
N TYR A 26 9.90 11.05 -15.68
CA TYR A 26 9.26 10.72 -16.96
C TYR A 26 10.20 9.86 -17.83
N LYS A 27 10.02 8.54 -17.75
CA LYS A 27 10.69 7.47 -18.52
C LYS A 27 12.21 7.38 -18.36
N LYS A 28 12.72 6.14 -18.25
CA LYS A 28 14.17 5.83 -18.20
C LYS A 28 14.97 6.63 -17.17
N ILE A 29 14.33 7.10 -16.10
CA ILE A 29 15.05 7.70 -14.99
C ILE A 29 15.55 6.56 -14.12
N THR A 30 16.86 6.52 -13.93
CA THR A 30 17.50 5.47 -13.15
C THR A 30 18.41 6.03 -12.07
N LYS A 31 18.68 5.23 -11.03
CA LYS A 31 19.68 5.54 -9.99
C LYS A 31 19.50 6.94 -9.40
N SER A 32 18.25 7.37 -9.27
CA SER A 32 17.87 8.69 -8.79
C SER A 32 17.20 8.61 -7.44
N ARG A 33 17.17 9.73 -6.72
CA ARG A 33 16.68 9.77 -5.35
C ARG A 33 15.82 11.00 -5.09
N ILE A 34 14.70 10.80 -4.42
CA ILE A 34 13.85 11.83 -3.84
C ILE A 34 13.89 11.62 -2.32
N GLN A 35 14.41 12.57 -1.56
CA GLN A 35 14.59 12.39 -0.12
C GLN A 35 14.31 13.63 0.71
N ASN A 36 13.86 13.44 1.95
CA ASN A 36 13.67 14.52 2.93
C ASN A 36 12.87 15.71 2.36
N THR A 37 11.89 15.45 1.50
CA THR A 37 11.10 16.48 0.84
C THR A 37 9.69 16.47 1.41
N TRP A 38 9.10 17.66 1.57
CA TRP A 38 7.68 17.81 1.85
C TRP A 38 6.95 18.08 0.53
N VAL A 39 6.03 17.20 0.15
CA VAL A 39 5.21 17.30 -1.06
C VAL A 39 3.75 17.38 -0.65
N TYR A 40 3.04 18.43 -1.04
CA TYR A 40 1.63 18.60 -0.63
C TYR A 40 0.80 19.37 -1.64
N ASP A 41 -0.52 19.29 -1.48
CA ASP A 41 -1.53 20.01 -2.27
C ASP A 41 -1.35 19.86 -3.79
N CYS A 42 -1.12 18.62 -4.24
CA CYS A 42 -1.05 18.29 -5.67
C CYS A 42 -2.43 17.78 -6.14
N LYS A 43 -2.97 18.30 -7.25
CA LYS A 43 -4.28 17.84 -7.75
C LYS A 43 -4.27 16.41 -8.32
N ALA A 44 -3.11 15.86 -8.68
CA ALA A 44 -3.01 14.47 -9.10
C ALA A 44 -2.11 13.67 -8.17
N ARG A 45 -0.82 13.57 -8.51
CA ARG A 45 0.12 12.72 -7.80
C ARG A 45 1.15 13.54 -7.04
N GLY A 46 1.46 13.12 -5.82
CA GLY A 46 2.57 13.68 -5.07
C GLY A 46 3.90 13.40 -5.79
N ILE A 47 4.25 12.12 -5.85
CA ILE A 47 5.45 11.62 -6.55
C ILE A 47 5.03 10.60 -7.59
N TYR A 48 5.43 10.80 -8.84
CA TYR A 48 5.06 9.93 -9.96
C TYR A 48 6.27 9.45 -10.75
N LEU A 49 6.57 8.15 -10.68
CA LEU A 49 7.48 7.50 -11.61
C LEU A 49 6.66 6.97 -12.78
N TYR A 50 6.73 7.68 -13.90
CA TYR A 50 5.95 7.38 -15.09
C TYR A 50 6.84 6.88 -16.22
N GLY A 51 6.98 5.56 -16.32
CA GLY A 51 7.67 4.88 -17.38
C GLY A 51 6.74 4.45 -18.53
N SER A 52 7.27 3.59 -19.37
CA SER A 52 6.51 2.78 -20.33
C SER A 52 7.28 1.49 -20.58
N SER A 53 6.64 0.45 -21.12
CA SER A 53 7.34 -0.78 -21.51
C SER A 53 8.59 -0.49 -22.36
N GLY A 54 9.74 -1.05 -21.97
CA GLY A 54 11.06 -0.81 -22.55
C GLY A 54 11.69 0.55 -22.21
N SER A 55 11.08 1.31 -21.31
CA SER A 55 11.49 2.63 -20.85
C SER A 55 11.16 2.84 -19.36
N GLU A 56 11.31 1.78 -18.60
CA GLU A 56 10.99 1.73 -17.18
C GLU A 56 11.88 2.70 -16.38
N ASN A 57 11.35 3.23 -15.29
CA ASN A 57 12.20 3.89 -14.29
C ASN A 57 12.72 2.82 -13.34
N THR A 58 14.05 2.74 -13.15
CA THR A 58 14.66 1.67 -12.36
C THR A 58 15.67 2.13 -11.34
N GLU A 59 15.83 1.38 -10.25
CA GLU A 59 16.86 1.65 -9.23
C GLU A 59 16.74 3.06 -8.61
N ASN A 60 15.54 3.62 -8.54
CA ASN A 60 15.31 4.90 -7.88
C ASN A 60 14.90 4.70 -6.42
N SER A 61 15.12 5.71 -5.58
CA SER A 61 14.72 5.68 -4.17
C SER A 61 13.87 6.90 -3.80
N ILE A 62 12.71 6.65 -3.20
CA ILE A 62 11.82 7.66 -2.60
C ILE A 62 11.88 7.44 -1.09
N VAL A 63 12.68 8.24 -0.39
CA VAL A 63 13.02 7.94 1.02
C VAL A 63 12.81 9.10 1.97
N LYS A 64 12.18 8.86 3.12
CA LYS A 64 12.04 9.86 4.19
C LYS A 64 11.37 11.17 3.77
N ASN A 65 10.40 11.10 2.87
CA ASN A 65 9.61 12.24 2.46
C ASN A 65 8.33 12.34 3.30
N ASN A 66 7.79 13.56 3.41
CA ASN A 66 6.44 13.81 3.92
C ASN A 66 5.55 14.08 2.70
N ILE A 67 4.58 13.23 2.41
CA ILE A 67 3.64 13.42 1.29
C ILE A 67 2.22 13.57 1.83
N TRP A 68 1.58 14.70 1.55
CA TRP A 68 0.33 15.08 2.21
C TRP A 68 -0.75 15.57 1.23
N ASN A 69 -1.94 14.98 1.32
CA ASN A 69 -3.17 15.40 0.65
C ASN A 69 -3.06 15.68 -0.86
N PRO A 70 -2.46 14.78 -1.67
CA PRO A 70 -2.73 14.80 -3.10
C PRO A 70 -4.14 14.25 -3.36
N ASP A 71 -4.84 14.88 -4.30
CA ASP A 71 -6.24 14.57 -4.63
C ASP A 71 -6.42 13.25 -5.41
N SER A 72 -5.35 12.57 -5.81
CA SER A 72 -5.44 11.23 -6.42
C SER A 72 -4.56 10.17 -5.78
N ILE A 73 -3.22 10.26 -5.81
CA ILE A 73 -2.34 9.22 -5.24
C ILE A 73 -1.09 9.87 -4.66
N CYS A 74 -0.62 9.44 -3.49
CA CYS A 74 0.60 10.01 -2.89
C CYS A 74 1.85 9.62 -3.68
N ILE A 75 2.12 8.32 -3.81
CA ILE A 75 3.23 7.79 -4.59
C ILE A 75 2.69 6.81 -5.63
N SER A 76 3.01 7.02 -6.89
CA SER A 76 2.58 6.15 -7.97
C SER A 76 3.77 5.70 -8.83
N LEU A 77 3.87 4.40 -9.06
CA LEU A 77 4.82 3.76 -9.96
C LEU A 77 4.05 3.12 -11.11
N TYR A 78 4.37 3.54 -12.33
CA TYR A 78 3.79 2.99 -13.54
C TYR A 78 4.91 2.63 -14.50
N TYR A 79 5.02 1.36 -14.91
CA TYR A 79 6.20 0.84 -15.63
C TYR A 79 7.50 1.26 -14.95
N SER A 80 7.66 0.91 -13.67
CA SER A 80 8.80 1.31 -12.87
C SER A 80 9.25 0.16 -11.98
N ASN A 81 10.40 -0.43 -12.28
CA ASN A 81 10.87 -1.66 -11.65
C ASN A 81 12.05 -1.39 -10.73
N ASP A 82 12.34 -2.28 -9.78
CA ASP A 82 13.57 -2.21 -8.97
C ASP A 82 13.74 -0.89 -8.18
N ASN A 83 12.64 -0.24 -7.78
CA ASN A 83 12.68 0.99 -7.00
C ASN A 83 12.43 0.72 -5.51
N VAL A 84 12.86 1.67 -4.67
CA VAL A 84 12.71 1.62 -3.22
C VAL A 84 11.84 2.79 -2.76
N ILE A 85 10.79 2.50 -1.99
CA ILE A 85 9.94 3.48 -1.31
C ILE A 85 10.05 3.19 0.18
N GLU A 86 10.84 4.00 0.91
CA GLU A 86 11.24 3.65 2.27
C GLU A 86 11.17 4.81 3.28
N GLY A 87 10.61 4.56 4.47
CA GLY A 87 10.69 5.52 5.57
C GLY A 87 9.88 6.81 5.35
N ASN A 88 8.92 6.82 4.42
CA ASN A 88 8.11 8.01 4.14
C ASN A 88 6.94 8.12 5.13
N VAL A 89 6.52 9.36 5.40
CA VAL A 89 5.26 9.65 6.11
C VAL A 89 4.24 10.10 5.07
N ILE A 90 3.14 9.37 4.96
CA ILE A 90 2.15 9.55 3.90
C ILE A 90 0.77 9.78 4.52
N ASN A 91 0.10 10.83 4.05
CA ASN A 91 -1.27 11.14 4.43
C ASN A 91 -2.10 11.46 3.19
N THR A 92 -3.16 10.70 2.92
CA THR A 92 -4.02 10.90 1.73
C THR A 92 -5.04 12.02 1.90
N GLY A 93 -5.25 12.49 3.13
CA GLY A 93 -6.44 13.28 3.50
C GLY A 93 -7.73 12.50 3.25
N ASP A 94 -8.85 13.24 3.29
CA ASP A 94 -10.21 12.69 3.30
C ASP A 94 -10.75 12.31 1.89
N ASN A 95 -9.85 11.97 0.96
CA ASN A 95 -10.17 11.85 -0.46
C ASN A 95 -10.37 10.39 -0.94
N ASN A 96 -10.40 9.43 -0.01
CA ASN A 96 -10.51 8.00 -0.28
C ASN A 96 -9.52 7.45 -1.33
N ASN A 97 -8.29 7.95 -1.28
CA ASN A 97 -7.26 7.68 -2.29
C ASN A 97 -6.26 6.64 -1.83
N ASP A 98 -5.59 6.01 -2.80
CA ASP A 98 -4.47 5.12 -2.49
C ASP A 98 -3.24 5.92 -2.06
N ALA A 99 -2.55 5.46 -1.03
CA ALA A 99 -1.31 6.08 -0.60
C ALA A 99 -0.15 5.70 -1.54
N ILE A 100 0.07 4.39 -1.75
CA ILE A 100 1.10 3.90 -2.68
C ILE A 100 0.46 2.96 -3.69
N TYR A 101 0.66 3.24 -4.98
CA TYR A 101 0.09 2.47 -6.08
C TYR A 101 1.16 2.03 -7.09
N LEU A 102 1.24 0.73 -7.35
CA LEU A 102 2.11 0.12 -8.37
C LEU A 102 1.28 -0.49 -9.49
N SER A 103 1.66 -0.23 -10.74
CA SER A 103 1.08 -0.89 -11.91
C SER A 103 2.14 -1.16 -12.97
N ASN A 104 2.15 -2.38 -13.52
CA ASN A 104 3.17 -2.86 -14.44
C ASN A 104 4.59 -2.63 -13.89
N SER A 105 4.78 -2.85 -12.58
CA SER A 105 5.96 -2.40 -11.84
C SER A 105 6.48 -3.52 -10.94
N ASP A 106 7.53 -4.21 -11.39
CA ASP A 106 8.06 -5.42 -10.75
C ASP A 106 9.25 -5.12 -9.83
N TYR A 107 9.54 -6.02 -8.88
CA TYR A 107 10.76 -6.00 -8.06
C TYR A 107 11.00 -4.74 -7.23
N ASN A 108 9.97 -3.97 -6.91
CA ASN A 108 10.08 -2.82 -6.03
C ASN A 108 10.02 -3.25 -4.56
N THR A 109 10.67 -2.46 -3.71
CA THR A 109 10.61 -2.59 -2.25
C THR A 109 9.87 -1.40 -1.68
N ILE A 110 8.81 -1.67 -0.91
CA ILE A 110 8.03 -0.67 -0.18
C ILE A 110 8.18 -1.02 1.30
N GLY A 111 8.94 -0.25 2.06
CA GLY A 111 9.13 -0.58 3.47
C GLY A 111 9.27 0.55 4.46
N ASP A 112 8.99 0.25 5.71
CA ASP A 112 9.12 1.18 6.83
C ASP A 112 8.39 2.53 6.64
N ASN A 113 7.32 2.57 5.84
CA ASN A 113 6.51 3.78 5.66
C ASN A 113 5.43 3.89 6.76
N ASP A 114 5.16 5.10 7.25
CA ASP A 114 4.03 5.42 8.13
C ASP A 114 2.91 6.05 7.29
N ILE A 115 1.85 5.29 7.05
CA ILE A 115 0.80 5.58 6.09
C ILE A 115 -0.52 5.77 6.84
N THR A 116 -1.08 6.98 6.74
CA THR A 116 -2.47 7.25 7.09
C THR A 116 -3.26 7.43 5.79
N ALA A 117 -4.13 6.47 5.48
CA ALA A 117 -4.86 6.45 4.23
C ALA A 117 -6.33 6.10 4.43
N ASP A 118 -7.20 6.93 3.85
CA ASP A 118 -8.63 6.68 3.80
C ASP A 118 -8.95 5.55 2.82
N GLY A 119 -8.39 5.63 1.60
CA GLY A 119 -8.43 4.59 0.57
C GLY A 119 -7.40 3.47 0.84
N THR A 120 -6.94 2.76 -0.19
CA THR A 120 -5.99 1.66 0.03
C THR A 120 -4.64 2.18 0.51
N GLY A 121 -4.08 1.58 1.57
CA GLY A 121 -2.75 1.99 2.04
C GLY A 121 -1.66 1.74 0.99
N ILE A 122 -1.56 0.48 0.56
CA ILE A 122 -0.64 0.06 -0.50
C ILE A 122 -1.38 -0.87 -1.46
N GLU A 123 -1.45 -0.50 -2.74
CA GLU A 123 -1.94 -1.35 -3.81
C GLU A 123 -0.81 -1.78 -4.76
N VAL A 124 -0.63 -3.08 -4.88
CA VAL A 124 0.20 -3.71 -5.91
C VAL A 124 -0.72 -4.29 -6.97
N ASN A 125 -1.01 -3.49 -8.00
CA ASN A 125 -1.96 -3.84 -9.05
C ASN A 125 -1.37 -4.88 -10.02
N THR A 126 -2.22 -5.45 -10.86
CA THR A 126 -1.92 -6.41 -11.92
C THR A 126 -0.63 -6.11 -12.69
N ASN A 127 0.08 -7.18 -13.05
CA ASN A 127 1.40 -7.15 -13.70
C ASN A 127 2.50 -6.44 -12.89
N SER A 128 2.38 -6.39 -11.57
CA SER A 128 3.40 -5.86 -10.65
C SER A 128 3.86 -6.98 -9.71
N ASN A 129 4.62 -7.91 -10.25
CA ASN A 129 5.03 -9.14 -9.58
C ASN A 129 6.34 -8.95 -8.79
N TYR A 130 6.61 -9.87 -7.87
CA TYR A 130 7.89 -9.94 -7.15
C TYR A 130 8.27 -8.68 -6.36
N ASN A 131 7.29 -7.85 -5.99
CA ASN A 131 7.49 -6.74 -5.08
C ASN A 131 7.54 -7.22 -3.62
N THR A 132 8.23 -6.44 -2.79
CA THR A 132 8.31 -6.65 -1.34
C THR A 132 7.63 -5.49 -0.63
N VAL A 133 6.65 -5.78 0.21
CA VAL A 133 5.95 -4.83 1.09
C VAL A 133 6.28 -5.21 2.53
N THR A 134 7.15 -4.45 3.21
CA THR A 134 7.71 -4.87 4.50
C THR A 134 7.80 -3.76 5.55
N GLY A 135 7.47 -4.05 6.82
CA GLY A 135 7.73 -3.09 7.91
C GLY A 135 6.87 -1.82 7.89
N ASN A 136 5.85 -1.72 7.03
CA ASN A 136 5.02 -0.53 6.94
C ASN A 136 4.00 -0.49 8.10
N VAL A 137 3.69 0.71 8.58
CA VAL A 137 2.58 0.98 9.49
C VAL A 137 1.46 1.64 8.70
N ILE A 138 0.30 1.01 8.62
CA ILE A 138 -0.80 1.45 7.75
C ILE A 138 -2.07 1.57 8.59
N ARG A 139 -2.71 2.74 8.51
CA ARG A 139 -3.90 3.03 9.30
C ARG A 139 -4.87 3.97 8.61
N ASN A 140 -6.13 3.92 9.04
CA ASN A 140 -7.09 5.01 8.86
C ASN A 140 -7.29 5.75 10.20
N TYR A 141 -7.83 6.96 10.16
CA TYR A 141 -8.31 7.70 11.32
C TYR A 141 -9.49 7.00 11.99
N ASP A 142 -10.45 6.48 11.21
CA ASP A 142 -11.63 5.79 11.71
C ASP A 142 -11.89 4.46 10.99
N VAL A 143 -12.46 3.50 11.73
CA VAL A 143 -12.99 2.25 11.18
C VAL A 143 -14.33 2.55 10.53
N VAL A 144 -14.34 2.83 9.22
CA VAL A 144 -15.59 3.13 8.51
C VAL A 144 -16.17 1.86 7.90
N SER A 145 -17.29 1.38 8.43
CA SER A 145 -18.04 0.28 7.81
C SER A 145 -18.66 0.70 6.47
N GLY A 146 -18.70 -0.22 5.50
CA GLY A 146 -19.27 0.02 4.16
C GLY A 146 -18.28 0.53 3.10
N HIS A 147 -17.03 0.81 3.48
CA HIS A 147 -15.95 1.09 2.55
C HIS A 147 -15.21 -0.19 2.15
N SER A 148 -14.63 -0.24 0.94
CA SER A 148 -13.92 -1.40 0.41
C SER A 148 -12.40 -1.31 0.57
N ASP A 149 -11.92 -0.40 1.43
CA ASP A 149 -10.54 0.07 1.41
C ASP A 149 -9.65 -0.81 2.29
N ASP A 150 -8.72 -1.49 1.63
CA ASP A 150 -7.82 -2.45 2.25
C ASP A 150 -6.57 -1.73 2.81
N GLY A 151 -5.93 -2.28 3.84
CA GLY A 151 -4.62 -1.77 4.25
C GLY A 151 -3.56 -2.05 3.20
N ILE A 152 -3.47 -3.31 2.78
CA ILE A 152 -2.61 -3.77 1.69
C ILE A 152 -3.44 -4.60 0.73
N GLN A 153 -3.44 -4.23 -0.55
CA GLN A 153 -4.11 -4.99 -1.61
C GLN A 153 -3.10 -5.46 -2.65
N ILE A 154 -3.08 -6.77 -2.91
CA ILE A 154 -2.18 -7.41 -3.86
C ILE A 154 -3.00 -8.11 -4.93
N LEU A 155 -2.89 -7.62 -6.17
CA LEU A 155 -3.55 -8.17 -7.36
C LEU A 155 -2.57 -8.84 -8.33
N ALA A 156 -1.27 -8.84 -8.02
CA ALA A 156 -0.22 -9.42 -8.84
C ALA A 156 0.53 -10.52 -8.10
N ASP A 157 1.13 -11.45 -8.83
CA ASP A 157 1.62 -12.71 -8.29
C ASP A 157 3.02 -12.60 -7.67
N TYR A 158 3.36 -13.60 -6.86
CA TYR A 158 4.71 -13.80 -6.30
C TYR A 158 5.25 -12.62 -5.48
N ASN A 159 4.36 -11.87 -4.83
CA ASN A 159 4.74 -10.77 -3.97
C ASN A 159 5.05 -11.26 -2.54
N THR A 160 5.90 -10.52 -1.82
CA THR A 160 6.20 -10.79 -0.40
C THR A 160 5.65 -9.66 0.46
N ILE A 161 4.84 -10.00 1.46
CA ILE A 161 4.20 -9.08 2.39
C ILE A 161 4.58 -9.50 3.80
N SER A 162 5.44 -8.73 4.47
CA SER A 162 5.94 -9.16 5.77
C SER A 162 6.16 -8.07 6.81
N SER A 163 6.02 -8.40 8.08
CA SER A 163 6.32 -7.48 9.20
C SER A 163 5.55 -6.14 9.14
N ASN A 164 4.43 -6.05 8.40
CA ASN A 164 3.63 -4.84 8.35
C ASN A 164 2.66 -4.81 9.56
N VAL A 165 2.35 -3.61 10.03
CA VAL A 165 1.33 -3.35 11.04
C VAL A 165 0.16 -2.63 10.38
N VAL A 166 -0.99 -3.29 10.28
CA VAL A 166 -2.18 -2.74 9.62
C VAL A 166 -3.32 -2.64 10.62
N TYR A 167 -3.96 -1.47 10.72
CA TYR A 167 -5.11 -1.30 11.61
C TYR A 167 -6.11 -0.26 11.16
N HIS A 168 -7.34 -0.36 11.66
CA HIS A 168 -8.45 0.52 11.27
C HIS A 168 -8.73 0.55 9.77
N LYS A 169 -8.69 -0.61 9.11
CA LYS A 169 -9.01 -0.74 7.67
C LYS A 169 -10.22 -1.62 7.48
N TYR A 170 -10.79 -1.63 6.26
CA TYR A 170 -11.87 -2.57 5.97
C TYR A 170 -11.34 -4.00 6.02
N ASN A 171 -10.46 -4.41 5.08
CA ASN A 171 -9.62 -5.58 5.31
C ASN A 171 -8.20 -5.13 5.66
N GLY A 172 -7.51 -5.95 6.46
CA GLY A 172 -6.09 -5.72 6.71
C GLY A 172 -5.27 -5.94 5.46
N ILE A 173 -5.24 -7.20 5.01
CA ILE A 173 -4.50 -7.62 3.81
C ILE A 173 -5.45 -8.35 2.86
N ARG A 174 -5.48 -7.95 1.59
CA ARG A 174 -6.22 -8.63 0.54
C ARG A 174 -5.29 -9.20 -0.52
N LEU A 175 -5.43 -10.48 -0.80
CA LEU A 175 -4.72 -11.22 -1.83
C LEU A 175 -5.70 -11.69 -2.90
N SER A 176 -5.74 -10.96 -4.01
CA SER A 176 -6.30 -11.48 -5.27
C SER A 176 -5.23 -12.18 -6.12
N SER A 177 -3.99 -12.23 -5.61
CA SER A 177 -2.82 -12.80 -6.25
C SER A 177 -2.55 -14.25 -5.88
N SER A 178 -1.75 -14.91 -6.71
CA SER A 178 -1.27 -16.26 -6.48
C SER A 178 0.23 -16.31 -6.14
N GLY A 179 0.65 -17.38 -5.48
CA GLY A 179 2.06 -17.66 -5.20
C GLY A 179 2.76 -16.63 -4.29
N SER A 180 2.00 -15.78 -3.59
CA SER A 180 2.54 -14.73 -2.73
C SER A 180 2.84 -15.28 -1.32
N THR A 181 3.78 -14.65 -0.62
CA THR A 181 4.12 -14.98 0.77
C THR A 181 3.67 -13.86 1.69
N VAL A 182 2.88 -14.19 2.71
CA VAL A 182 2.43 -13.25 3.74
C VAL A 182 2.89 -13.73 5.10
N SER A 183 3.80 -13.00 5.75
CA SER A 183 4.40 -13.48 7.01
C SER A 183 4.76 -12.43 8.04
N GLY A 184 4.55 -12.75 9.33
CA GLY A 184 4.96 -11.86 10.41
C GLY A 184 4.21 -10.53 10.47
N ASN A 185 3.08 -10.39 9.77
CA ASN A 185 2.28 -9.17 9.82
C ASN A 185 1.41 -9.14 11.07
N VAL A 186 1.19 -7.95 11.62
CA VAL A 186 0.23 -7.70 12.70
C VAL A 186 -0.94 -6.94 12.10
N VAL A 187 -2.12 -7.55 12.11
CA VAL A 187 -3.35 -6.91 11.65
C VAL A 187 -4.30 -6.78 12.82
N ARG A 188 -4.90 -5.61 13.00
CA ARG A 188 -5.85 -5.40 14.10
C ARG A 188 -6.98 -4.44 13.78
N ASP A 189 -8.08 -4.55 14.52
CA ASP A 189 -9.17 -3.56 14.51
C ASP A 189 -9.71 -3.29 13.09
N THR A 190 -10.01 -4.36 12.34
CA THR A 190 -10.51 -4.26 10.96
C THR A 190 -12.02 -4.48 10.91
N ALA A 191 -12.73 -3.72 10.06
CA ALA A 191 -14.20 -3.85 9.92
C ALA A 191 -14.65 -5.10 9.14
N GLY A 192 -13.76 -5.65 8.33
CA GLY A 192 -13.93 -6.83 7.49
C GLY A 192 -12.98 -7.94 7.97
N TYR A 193 -12.18 -8.47 7.04
CA TYR A 193 -11.27 -9.58 7.33
C TYR A 193 -9.87 -9.10 7.71
N GLY A 194 -9.23 -9.81 8.64
CA GLY A 194 -7.80 -9.62 8.88
C GLY A 194 -6.98 -9.89 7.60
N ILE A 195 -7.26 -11.01 6.94
CA ILE A 195 -6.75 -11.36 5.62
C ILE A 195 -7.85 -11.95 4.71
N TYR A 196 -7.96 -11.43 3.49
CA TYR A 196 -8.95 -11.86 2.50
C TYR A 196 -8.25 -12.46 1.27
N ILE A 197 -8.48 -13.73 0.96
CA ILE A 197 -7.72 -14.48 -0.05
C ILE A 197 -8.67 -15.00 -1.15
N ILE A 198 -8.36 -14.65 -2.40
CA ILE A 198 -9.05 -15.14 -3.59
C ILE A 198 -8.09 -15.97 -4.46
N GLY A 199 -6.79 -15.64 -4.50
CA GLY A 199 -5.83 -16.33 -5.34
C GLY A 199 -5.21 -17.58 -4.71
N ASP A 200 -4.47 -18.33 -5.54
CA ASP A 200 -4.04 -19.69 -5.23
C ASP A 200 -2.60 -19.77 -4.73
N ALA A 201 -2.25 -20.88 -4.09
CA ALA A 201 -0.88 -21.25 -3.74
C ALA A 201 -0.12 -20.19 -2.92
N ASN A 202 -0.81 -19.39 -2.12
CA ASN A 202 -0.19 -18.43 -1.22
C ASN A 202 0.30 -19.09 0.07
N SER A 203 1.40 -18.58 0.63
CA SER A 203 1.97 -19.05 1.90
C SER A 203 1.76 -18.01 3.00
N ILE A 204 0.91 -18.31 3.96
CA ILE A 204 0.48 -17.39 5.01
C ILE A 204 0.99 -17.92 6.37
N THR A 205 2.02 -17.28 6.92
CA THR A 205 2.74 -17.84 8.08
C THR A 205 3.10 -16.83 9.16
N GLY A 206 2.93 -17.20 10.44
CA GLY A 206 3.41 -16.38 11.55
C GLY A 206 2.79 -14.98 11.67
N ASN A 207 1.59 -14.75 11.13
CA ASN A 207 0.88 -13.48 11.26
C ASN A 207 0.05 -13.44 12.54
N GLU A 208 -0.11 -12.26 13.12
CA GLU A 208 -0.92 -11.99 14.31
C GLU A 208 -2.15 -11.17 13.94
N PHE A 209 -3.33 -11.62 14.37
CA PHE A 209 -4.60 -10.97 14.08
C PHE A 209 -5.34 -10.66 15.39
N HIS A 210 -5.70 -9.40 15.61
CA HIS A 210 -6.39 -8.94 16.82
C HIS A 210 -7.68 -8.24 16.47
N ASP A 211 -8.82 -8.70 16.99
CA ASP A 211 -10.10 -7.98 16.84
C ASP A 211 -10.44 -7.65 15.37
N CYS A 212 -10.14 -8.63 14.49
CA CYS A 212 -10.47 -8.60 13.07
C CYS A 212 -11.83 -9.25 12.79
N ASP A 213 -12.84 -8.92 13.57
CA ASP A 213 -14.18 -9.50 13.51
C ASP A 213 -15.21 -8.54 12.91
N GLY A 214 -15.03 -7.23 13.10
CA GLY A 214 -15.80 -6.17 12.49
C GLY A 214 -17.33 -6.28 12.67
N GLU A 215 -18.09 -5.37 12.09
CA GLU A 215 -19.56 -5.36 12.20
C GLU A 215 -20.24 -6.58 11.56
N THR A 216 -19.51 -7.33 10.73
CA THR A 216 -20.06 -8.47 10.00
C THR A 216 -19.75 -9.83 10.63
N GLY A 217 -18.92 -9.89 11.68
CA GLY A 217 -18.56 -11.13 12.38
C GLY A 217 -17.75 -12.11 11.52
N LYS A 218 -17.01 -11.61 10.52
CA LYS A 218 -16.46 -12.44 9.44
C LYS A 218 -15.03 -12.96 9.67
N GLY A 219 -14.44 -12.66 10.83
CA GLY A 219 -13.21 -13.29 11.30
C GLY A 219 -11.98 -13.05 10.42
N VAL A 220 -10.94 -13.85 10.67
CA VAL A 220 -9.58 -13.53 10.24
C VAL A 220 -9.26 -13.91 8.79
N VAL A 221 -9.81 -15.00 8.24
CA VAL A 221 -9.43 -15.52 6.91
C VAL A 221 -10.65 -15.91 6.09
N TYR A 222 -10.69 -15.49 4.82
CA TYR A 222 -11.66 -16.01 3.84
C TYR A 222 -10.95 -16.50 2.58
N PHE A 223 -11.36 -17.67 2.08
CA PHE A 223 -10.88 -18.27 0.84
C PHE A 223 -12.02 -18.31 -0.18
N SER A 224 -11.98 -17.42 -1.17
CA SER A 224 -13.00 -17.33 -2.21
C SER A 224 -12.66 -18.19 -3.43
N GLY A 225 -12.83 -19.51 -3.33
CA GLY A 225 -12.47 -20.41 -4.43
C GLY A 225 -10.95 -20.48 -4.67
N ALA A 226 -10.19 -20.31 -3.58
CA ALA A 226 -8.75 -20.23 -3.56
C ALA A 226 -8.14 -21.58 -3.15
N ASP A 227 -7.30 -22.16 -4.01
CA ASP A 227 -6.73 -23.50 -3.87
C ASP A 227 -5.25 -23.47 -3.44
N TYR A 228 -4.78 -24.56 -2.82
CA TYR A 228 -3.37 -24.77 -2.45
C TYR A 228 -2.72 -23.73 -1.52
N ASN A 229 -3.52 -22.90 -0.86
CA ASN A 229 -3.02 -21.95 0.12
C ASN A 229 -2.57 -22.66 1.41
N THR A 230 -1.41 -22.27 1.94
CA THR A 230 -0.86 -22.78 3.20
C THR A 230 -1.07 -21.75 4.30
N PHE A 231 -1.64 -22.15 5.44
CA PHE A 231 -1.88 -21.28 6.59
C PHE A 231 -1.29 -21.92 7.86
N VAL A 232 -0.08 -21.52 8.25
CA VAL A 232 0.70 -22.21 9.31
C VAL A 232 1.26 -21.22 10.33
N GLY A 233 1.07 -21.50 11.62
CA GLY A 233 1.71 -20.74 12.71
C GLY A 233 1.18 -19.31 12.89
N ASN A 234 0.03 -18.97 12.32
CA ASN A 234 -0.64 -17.69 12.57
C ASN A 234 -1.37 -17.73 13.91
N VAL A 235 -1.44 -16.58 14.59
CA VAL A 235 -2.06 -16.41 15.91
C VAL A 235 -3.28 -15.50 15.79
N LEU A 236 -4.38 -15.92 16.42
CA LEU A 236 -5.62 -15.14 16.47
C LEU A 236 -5.90 -14.77 17.93
N TYR A 237 -5.97 -13.47 18.19
CA TYR A 237 -6.42 -12.90 19.45
C TYR A 237 -7.85 -12.40 19.24
N TYR A 238 -8.81 -13.16 19.75
CA TYR A 238 -10.21 -12.73 19.83
C TYR A 238 -10.45 -12.04 21.17
N VAL A 239 -10.82 -10.77 21.17
CA VAL A 239 -11.66 -10.23 22.24
C VAL A 239 -13.10 -10.58 21.90
N VAL A 240 -13.66 -11.55 22.62
CA VAL A 240 -15.11 -11.78 22.61
C VAL A 240 -15.74 -10.51 23.16
N ASN A 241 -16.19 -9.59 22.30
CA ASN A 241 -17.06 -8.52 22.74
C ASN A 241 -18.38 -9.14 23.14
N GLN A 242 -18.49 -9.41 24.45
CA GLN A 242 -19.75 -9.61 25.14
C GLN A 242 -20.56 -8.32 25.05
N HIS A 243 -21.24 -8.11 23.94
CA HIS A 243 -22.39 -7.21 23.90
C HIS A 243 -23.64 -8.06 24.05
N GLY A 244 -24.07 -8.18 25.31
CA GLY A 244 -25.43 -8.58 25.69
C GLY A 244 -26.43 -7.45 25.51
#